data_AF-A0A0B3AFT2-F1
#
_entry.id   AF-A0A0B3AFT2-F1
#
_cell.length_a   1.000
_cell.length_b   1.000
_cell.length_c   1.000
_cell.angle_alpha   90.00
_cell.angle_beta   90.00
_cell.angle_gamma   90.00
#
_symmetry.space_group_name_H-M   'P 1'
#
loop_
_entity.id
_entity.type
_entity.pdbx_description
1 polymer ?
#
loop_
_entity_poly.entity_id
_entity_poly.type
_entity_poly.pdbx_seq_one_letter_code
_entity_poly.pdbx_strand_id
1 'polypeptide(L)'
;MNFGEHVAYAIHAHTGQTRRWDNRTPYSIHPIWCATTILTETALPQDFRNDGALVLLYHDVKEDTEIKLPQDLPPRVLEWIDGMTFEGASVPGGSDIERAQIWGRPPEIRLFKLYDKTNNLLDVVWAPPERVAIYREYLRQLRADVISNYGEDLNIVRLSQAVLL
;
A
#
# COMPACT_ATOMS: atom_id res chain seq x y z
N MET A 1 -1.04 -13.37 16.49
CA MET A 1 -0.46 -12.17 17.16
C MET A 1 -1.54 -11.10 17.32
N ASN A 2 -1.38 -10.16 18.25
CA ASN A 2 -2.19 -8.93 18.26
C ASN A 2 -1.62 -7.90 17.28
N PHE A 3 -2.38 -6.84 16.96
CA PHE A 3 -1.95 -5.85 15.97
C PHE A 3 -0.62 -5.15 16.33
N GLY A 4 -0.36 -4.89 17.61
CA GLY A 4 0.89 -4.29 18.06
C GLY A 4 2.11 -5.19 17.84
N GLU A 5 1.94 -6.50 18.04
CA GLU A 5 2.96 -7.50 17.71
C GLU A 5 3.23 -7.57 16.20
N HIS A 6 2.18 -7.48 15.37
CA HIS A 6 2.34 -7.40 13.92
C HIS A 6 3.11 -6.13 13.49
N VAL A 7 2.82 -4.98 14.11
CA VAL A 7 3.54 -3.73 13.84
C VAL A 7 5.02 -3.85 14.23
N ALA A 8 5.32 -4.41 15.40
CA ALA A 8 6.70 -4.66 15.82
C ALA A 8 7.44 -5.58 14.83
N TYR A 9 6.77 -6.60 14.30
CA TYR A 9 7.31 -7.47 13.27
C TYR A 9 7.65 -6.70 11.98
N ALA A 10 6.72 -5.89 11.47
CA ALA A 10 6.95 -5.12 10.24
C ALA A 10 8.08 -4.09 10.41
N ILE A 11 8.19 -3.47 11.58
CA ILE A 11 9.33 -2.60 11.93
C ILE A 11 10.63 -3.40 11.86
N HIS A 12 10.66 -4.58 12.48
CA HIS A 12 11.84 -5.44 12.42
C HIS A 12 12.18 -5.86 11.00
N ALA A 13 11.18 -6.19 10.18
CA ALA A 13 11.36 -6.63 8.81
C ALA A 13 12.04 -5.58 7.92
N HIS A 14 11.73 -4.31 8.14
CA HIS A 14 12.32 -3.18 7.42
C HIS A 14 13.51 -2.53 8.14
N THR A 15 14.14 -3.24 9.10
CA THR A 15 15.29 -2.70 9.84
C THR A 15 16.41 -2.28 8.88
N GLY A 16 16.88 -1.04 9.02
CA GLY A 16 17.96 -0.48 8.19
C GLY A 16 17.49 0.10 6.85
N GLN A 17 16.22 -0.06 6.47
CA GLN A 17 15.64 0.58 5.29
C GLN A 17 15.14 1.99 5.64
N THR A 18 15.30 2.93 4.71
CA THR A 18 14.91 4.33 4.89
C THR A 18 14.09 4.85 3.72
N ARG A 19 13.25 5.85 3.98
CA ARG A 19 12.50 6.56 2.95
C ARG A 19 13.42 7.44 2.09
N ARG A 20 13.08 7.58 0.80
CA ARG A 20 13.97 8.16 -0.21
C ARG A 20 14.14 9.68 -0.13
N TRP A 21 13.20 10.41 0.47
CA TRP A 21 13.25 11.87 0.51
C TRP A 21 14.36 12.41 1.42
N ASP A 22 14.76 11.67 2.44
CA ASP A 22 15.81 12.09 3.38
C ASP A 22 16.89 11.03 3.65
N ASN A 23 16.67 9.77 3.26
CA ASN A 23 17.53 8.63 3.57
C ASN A 23 17.82 8.47 5.07
N ARG A 24 16.87 8.89 5.92
CA ARG A 24 16.99 8.87 7.39
C ARG A 24 15.73 8.36 8.07
N THR A 25 14.57 8.73 7.55
CA THR A 25 13.29 8.30 8.11
C THR A 25 13.10 6.80 7.89
N PRO A 26 12.80 6.00 8.92
CA PRO A 26 12.62 4.55 8.77
C PRO A 26 11.55 4.19 7.74
N TYR A 27 11.80 3.18 6.90
CA TYR A 27 10.84 2.78 5.86
C TYR A 27 9.50 2.32 6.44
N SER A 28 9.54 1.65 7.61
CA SER A 28 8.36 1.06 8.27
C SER A 28 7.21 2.03 8.54
N ILE A 29 7.44 3.35 8.51
CA ILE A 29 6.36 4.32 8.66
C ILE A 29 5.31 4.21 7.53
N HIS A 30 5.72 3.78 6.34
CA HIS A 30 4.84 3.63 5.18
C HIS A 30 3.79 2.53 5.39
N PRO A 31 4.17 1.25 5.58
CA PRO A 31 3.18 0.19 5.81
C PRO A 31 2.35 0.43 7.08
N ILE A 32 2.91 1.06 8.12
CA ILE A 32 2.16 1.45 9.32
C ILE A 32 1.10 2.50 9.00
N TRP A 33 1.43 3.54 8.22
CA TRP A 33 0.45 4.54 7.81
C TRP A 33 -0.68 3.90 7.01
N CYS A 34 -0.37 3.07 6.03
CA CYS A 34 -1.37 2.38 5.21
C CYS A 34 -2.29 1.51 6.07
N ALA A 35 -1.73 0.67 6.94
CA ALA A 35 -2.47 -0.22 7.82
C ALA A 35 -3.37 0.53 8.82
N THR A 36 -2.85 1.60 9.42
CA THR A 36 -3.64 2.40 10.36
C THR A 36 -4.72 3.24 9.66
N THR A 37 -4.49 3.67 8.42
CA THR A 37 -5.46 4.46 7.67
C THR A 37 -6.69 3.62 7.31
N ILE A 38 -6.53 2.38 6.83
CA ILE A 38 -7.68 1.52 6.51
C ILE A 38 -8.51 1.16 7.76
N LEU A 39 -7.89 1.06 8.93
CA LEU A 39 -8.60 0.83 10.19
C LEU A 39 -9.60 1.95 10.52
N THR A 40 -9.39 3.15 9.98
CA THR A 40 -10.30 4.30 10.19
C THR A 40 -11.53 4.29 9.27
N GLU A 41 -11.62 3.37 8.31
CA GLU A 41 -12.71 3.36 7.32
C GLU A 41 -14.05 2.88 7.88
N THR A 42 -14.86 3.80 8.41
CA THR A 42 -16.17 3.44 8.98
C THR A 42 -17.16 2.88 7.96
N ALA A 43 -16.93 3.12 6.67
CA ALA A 43 -17.75 2.58 5.57
C ALA A 43 -17.39 1.14 5.17
N LEU A 44 -16.24 0.60 5.64
CA LEU A 44 -15.85 -0.78 5.37
C LEU A 44 -16.20 -1.71 6.55
N PRO A 45 -16.59 -2.97 6.27
CA PRO A 45 -16.79 -3.98 7.31
C PRO A 45 -15.55 -4.14 8.19
N GLN A 46 -15.76 -4.35 9.49
CA GLN A 46 -14.66 -4.45 10.46
C GLN A 46 -13.66 -5.56 10.11
N ASP A 47 -14.15 -6.74 9.72
CA ASP A 47 -13.27 -7.86 9.36
C ASP A 47 -12.44 -7.55 8.10
N PHE A 48 -13.03 -6.83 7.14
CA PHE A 48 -12.31 -6.38 5.95
C PHE A 48 -11.20 -5.39 6.31
N ARG A 49 -11.47 -4.45 7.23
CA ARG A 49 -10.46 -3.50 7.71
C ARG A 49 -9.34 -4.18 8.46
N ASN A 50 -9.66 -5.13 9.33
CA ASN A 50 -8.66 -5.86 10.12
C ASN A 50 -7.73 -6.66 9.21
N ASP A 51 -8.28 -7.41 8.25
CA ASP A 51 -7.49 -8.16 7.29
C ASP A 51 -6.71 -7.23 6.34
N GLY A 52 -7.35 -6.18 5.84
CA GLY A 52 -6.71 -5.18 4.98
C GLY A 52 -5.57 -4.44 5.67
N ALA A 53 -5.68 -4.21 6.98
CA ALA A 53 -4.60 -3.63 7.78
C ALA A 53 -3.38 -4.56 7.82
N LEU A 54 -3.60 -5.88 7.99
CA LEU A 54 -2.50 -6.85 7.92
C LEU A 54 -1.91 -6.92 6.51
N VAL A 55 -2.73 -6.90 5.45
CA VAL A 55 -2.23 -6.86 4.06
C VAL A 55 -1.34 -5.65 3.84
N LEU A 56 -1.82 -4.44 4.18
CA LEU A 56 -1.07 -3.20 4.00
C LEU A 56 0.17 -3.12 4.88
N LEU A 57 0.16 -3.76 6.04
CA LEU A 57 1.33 -3.82 6.92
C LEU A 57 2.44 -4.72 6.35
N TYR A 58 2.08 -5.74 5.58
CA TYR A 58 3.00 -6.78 5.09
C TYR A 58 3.27 -6.76 3.59
N HIS A 59 2.58 -5.93 2.80
CA HIS A 59 2.73 -5.93 1.34
C HIS A 59 4.19 -5.74 0.89
N ASP A 60 4.88 -4.77 1.48
CA ASP A 60 6.29 -4.49 1.17
C ASP A 60 7.27 -5.45 1.87
N VAL A 61 6.84 -6.17 2.93
CA VAL A 61 7.73 -7.15 3.56
C VAL A 61 8.05 -8.26 2.57
N LYS A 62 7.04 -8.72 1.82
CA LYS A 62 7.24 -9.75 0.79
C LYS A 62 7.98 -9.22 -0.44
N GLU A 63 7.75 -7.96 -0.81
CA GLU A 63 8.35 -7.35 -2.01
C GLU A 63 9.82 -6.95 -1.79
N ASP A 64 10.15 -6.39 -0.62
CA ASP A 64 11.43 -5.70 -0.38
C ASP A 64 12.36 -6.42 0.59
N THR A 65 11.97 -7.59 1.12
CA THR A 65 12.76 -8.32 2.12
C THR A 65 12.80 -9.82 1.86
N GLU A 66 13.79 -10.50 2.44
CA GLU A 66 13.84 -11.98 2.48
C GLU A 66 13.15 -12.57 3.73
N ILE A 67 12.57 -11.70 4.57
CA ILE A 67 11.95 -12.11 5.83
C ILE A 67 10.61 -12.78 5.51
N LYS A 68 10.43 -13.98 6.04
CA LYS A 68 9.20 -14.75 5.86
C LYS A 68 8.02 -14.02 6.52
N LEU A 69 6.83 -14.18 5.96
CA LEU A 69 5.63 -13.72 6.64
C LEU A 69 5.34 -14.58 7.88
N PRO A 70 4.66 -14.04 8.91
CA PRO A 70 4.23 -14.84 10.04
C PRO A 70 3.33 -16.00 9.65
N GLN A 71 3.51 -17.15 10.31
CA GLN A 71 2.81 -18.40 9.96
C GLN A 71 1.33 -18.42 10.35
N ASP A 72 0.91 -17.54 11.26
CA ASP A 72 -0.44 -17.46 11.80
C ASP A 72 -1.34 -16.47 11.03
N LEU A 73 -0.87 -15.92 9.90
CA LEU A 73 -1.70 -15.05 9.07
C LEU A 73 -2.87 -15.83 8.45
N PRO A 74 -4.08 -15.24 8.41
CA PRO A 74 -5.22 -15.86 7.75
C PRO A 74 -4.92 -16.15 6.27
N PRO A 75 -5.39 -17.28 5.70
CA PRO A 75 -5.15 -17.62 4.29
C PRO A 75 -5.56 -16.52 3.31
N ARG A 76 -6.69 -15.85 3.57
CA ARG A 76 -7.16 -14.71 2.77
C ARG A 76 -6.18 -13.53 2.77
N VAL A 77 -5.56 -13.25 3.92
CA VAL A 77 -4.57 -12.18 4.04
C VAL A 77 -3.32 -12.53 3.25
N LEU A 78 -2.87 -13.79 3.29
CA LEU A 78 -1.76 -14.26 2.47
C LEU A 78 -2.05 -14.11 0.97
N GLU A 79 -3.23 -14.54 0.52
CA GLU A 79 -3.67 -14.37 -0.87
C GLU A 79 -3.67 -12.90 -1.31
N TRP A 80 -4.11 -12.00 -0.44
CA TRP A 80 -4.12 -10.57 -0.73
C TRP A 80 -2.72 -9.92 -0.71
N ILE A 81 -1.83 -10.34 0.19
CA ILE A 81 -0.42 -9.92 0.16
C ILE A 81 0.23 -10.37 -1.16
N ASP A 82 -0.05 -11.59 -1.59
CA ASP A 82 0.42 -12.12 -2.87
C ASP A 82 -0.13 -11.32 -4.05
N GLY A 83 -1.39 -10.91 -3.99
CA GLY A 83 -2.02 -10.04 -4.99
C GLY A 83 -1.39 -8.64 -5.08
N MET A 84 -0.83 -8.15 -3.97
CA MET A 84 -0.13 -6.87 -3.88
C MET A 84 1.34 -6.93 -4.34
N THR A 85 1.89 -8.12 -4.54
CA THR A 85 3.28 -8.32 -4.97
C THR A 85 3.36 -8.43 -6.50
N PHE A 86 4.32 -7.74 -7.11
CA PHE A 86 4.49 -7.71 -8.57
C PHE A 86 5.92 -8.12 -8.94
N GLU A 87 6.07 -9.24 -9.65
CA GLU A 87 7.39 -9.72 -10.07
C GLU A 87 8.08 -8.69 -10.97
N GLY A 88 9.30 -8.29 -10.58
CA GLY A 88 10.08 -7.28 -11.30
C GLY A 88 9.69 -5.83 -10.96
N ALA A 89 8.82 -5.57 -10.00
CA ALA A 89 8.50 -4.20 -9.58
C ALA A 89 9.70 -3.48 -8.91
N SER A 90 10.60 -4.22 -8.28
CA SER A 90 11.78 -3.68 -7.58
C SER A 90 12.97 -3.35 -8.50
N VAL A 91 12.88 -3.58 -9.82
CA VAL A 91 13.95 -3.25 -10.79
C VAL A 91 13.68 -1.93 -11.53
N PRO A 92 14.66 -1.30 -12.20
CA PRO A 92 14.40 -0.12 -13.04
C PRO A 92 13.30 -0.39 -14.08
N GLY A 93 12.24 0.44 -14.08
CA GLY A 93 11.05 0.24 -14.91
C GLY A 93 9.96 -0.65 -14.28
N GLY A 94 10.21 -1.23 -13.10
CA GLY A 94 9.26 -2.11 -12.42
C GLY A 94 7.91 -1.48 -12.07
N SER A 95 7.88 -0.15 -11.87
CA SER A 95 6.63 0.59 -11.71
C SER A 95 5.69 0.48 -12.92
N ASP A 96 6.21 0.18 -14.10
CA ASP A 96 5.41 0.08 -15.33
C ASP A 96 4.78 -1.31 -15.43
N ILE A 97 5.49 -2.34 -14.94
CA ILE A 97 4.98 -3.71 -14.82
C ILE A 97 3.80 -3.74 -13.83
N GLU A 98 3.98 -3.14 -12.65
CA GLU A 98 2.92 -3.02 -11.64
C GLU A 98 1.68 -2.34 -12.24
N ARG A 99 1.85 -1.17 -12.87
CA ARG A 99 0.75 -0.41 -13.48
C ARG A 99 0.01 -1.16 -14.59
N ALA A 100 0.67 -2.08 -15.29
CA ALA A 100 0.02 -2.92 -16.29
C ALA A 100 -0.76 -4.09 -15.66
N GLN A 101 -0.20 -4.71 -14.62
CA GLN A 101 -0.76 -5.93 -14.03
C GLN A 101 -1.88 -5.68 -13.01
N ILE A 102 -1.84 -4.55 -12.30
CA ILE A 102 -2.78 -4.22 -11.22
C ILE A 102 -4.25 -4.31 -11.64
N TRP A 103 -4.58 -3.96 -12.88
CA TRP A 103 -5.96 -3.92 -13.37
C TRP A 103 -6.58 -5.31 -13.53
N GLY A 104 -5.76 -6.35 -13.68
CA GLY A 104 -6.21 -7.74 -13.66
C GLY A 104 -6.41 -8.32 -12.26
N ARG A 105 -6.03 -7.59 -11.20
CA ARG A 105 -6.19 -8.03 -9.81
C ARG A 105 -7.61 -7.74 -9.30
N PRO A 106 -8.11 -8.48 -8.28
CA PRO A 106 -9.41 -8.21 -7.68
C PRO A 106 -9.55 -6.76 -7.14
N PRO A 107 -10.77 -6.21 -7.03
CA PRO A 107 -11.01 -4.86 -6.52
C PRO A 107 -10.36 -4.56 -5.17
N GLU A 108 -10.25 -5.55 -4.29
CA GLU A 108 -9.64 -5.42 -2.96
C GLU A 108 -8.16 -5.06 -3.06
N ILE A 109 -7.44 -5.67 -4.00
CA ILE A 109 -6.02 -5.40 -4.24
C ILE A 109 -5.84 -3.99 -4.78
N ARG A 110 -6.72 -3.57 -5.69
CA ARG A 110 -6.68 -2.22 -6.26
C ARG A 110 -7.01 -1.16 -5.20
N LEU A 111 -7.92 -1.48 -4.27
CA LEU A 111 -8.17 -0.67 -3.08
C LEU A 111 -6.91 -0.57 -2.22
N PHE A 112 -6.26 -1.68 -1.86
CA PHE A 112 -5.03 -1.65 -1.08
C PHE A 112 -3.90 -0.88 -1.79
N LYS A 113 -3.79 -1.03 -3.10
CA LYS A 113 -2.83 -0.27 -3.92
C LYS A 113 -3.12 1.24 -3.91
N LEU A 114 -4.38 1.67 -3.78
CA LEU A 114 -4.71 3.08 -3.57
C LEU A 114 -4.11 3.62 -2.26
N TYR A 115 -4.11 2.84 -1.17
CA TYR A 115 -3.46 3.24 0.09
C TYR A 115 -1.95 3.40 -0.06
N ASP A 116 -1.29 2.40 -0.65
CA ASP A 116 0.15 2.44 -0.97
C ASP A 116 0.47 3.70 -1.78
N LYS A 117 -0.18 3.88 -2.94
CA LYS A 117 0.14 4.99 -3.84
C LYS A 117 -0.25 6.36 -3.30
N THR A 118 -1.28 6.45 -2.44
CA THR A 118 -1.60 7.71 -1.75
C THR A 118 -0.46 8.13 -0.83
N ASN A 119 0.09 7.21 -0.02
CA ASN A 119 1.21 7.52 0.85
C ASN A 119 2.49 7.85 0.05
N ASN A 120 2.76 7.09 -1.01
CA ASN A 120 3.89 7.39 -1.90
C ASN A 120 3.78 8.77 -2.54
N LEU A 121 2.57 9.28 -2.79
CA LEU A 121 2.39 10.63 -3.31
C LEU A 121 2.51 11.73 -2.23
N LEU A 122 2.13 11.47 -0.97
CA LEU A 122 2.41 12.38 0.16
C LEU A 122 3.91 12.67 0.29
N ASP A 123 4.71 11.68 -0.08
CA ASP A 123 6.15 11.65 0.13
C ASP A 123 6.96 11.99 -1.13
N VAL A 124 6.31 12.43 -2.21
CA VAL A 124 6.88 12.47 -3.57
C VAL A 124 7.84 13.64 -3.83
N VAL A 125 8.10 14.49 -2.83
CA VAL A 125 8.85 15.76 -2.97
C VAL A 125 10.25 15.62 -3.59
N TRP A 126 10.85 14.43 -3.50
CA TRP A 126 12.18 14.11 -4.03
C TRP A 126 12.18 13.68 -5.50
N ALA A 127 11.01 13.36 -6.07
CA ALA A 127 10.92 12.84 -7.42
C ALA A 127 10.89 13.98 -8.46
N PRO A 128 11.43 13.75 -9.66
CA PRO A 128 11.38 14.75 -10.71
C PRO A 128 9.95 14.91 -11.27
N PRO A 129 9.60 16.08 -11.85
CA PRO A 129 8.22 16.43 -12.22
C PRO A 129 7.53 15.41 -13.13
N GLU A 130 8.25 14.82 -14.08
CA GLU A 130 7.74 13.79 -14.98
C GLU A 130 7.30 12.52 -14.23
N ARG A 131 8.04 12.14 -13.18
CA ARG A 131 7.69 10.99 -12.34
C ARG A 131 6.49 11.31 -11.45
N VAL A 132 6.43 12.52 -10.91
CA VAL A 132 5.27 13.00 -10.15
C VAL A 132 4.00 12.98 -11.01
N ALA A 133 4.09 13.40 -12.28
CA ALA A 133 2.97 13.37 -13.20
C ALA A 133 2.44 11.94 -13.45
N ILE A 134 3.34 10.96 -13.63
CA ILE A 134 2.99 9.54 -13.77
C ILE A 134 2.29 9.03 -12.50
N TYR A 135 2.80 9.38 -11.32
CA TYR A 135 2.23 8.91 -10.04
C TYR A 135 0.84 9.51 -9.80
N ARG A 136 0.67 10.80 -10.10
CA ARG A 136 -0.64 11.48 -10.04
C ARG A 136 -1.64 10.83 -10.98
N GLU A 137 -1.24 10.51 -12.21
CA GLU A 137 -2.13 9.87 -13.16
C GLU A 137 -2.53 8.46 -12.72
N TYR A 138 -1.57 7.67 -12.27
CA TYR A 138 -1.87 6.34 -11.75
C TYR A 138 -2.81 6.38 -10.53
N LEU A 139 -2.58 7.33 -9.61
CA LEU A 139 -3.44 7.51 -8.45
C LEU A 139 -4.87 7.94 -8.84
N ARG A 140 -5.04 8.78 -9.87
CA ARG A 140 -6.37 9.13 -10.40
C ARG A 140 -7.11 7.90 -10.90
N GLN A 141 -6.44 7.03 -11.65
CA GLN A 141 -7.03 5.82 -12.20
C GLN A 141 -7.45 4.85 -11.09
N LEU A 142 -6.58 4.62 -10.11
CA LEU A 142 -6.91 3.79 -8.94
C LEU A 142 -8.08 4.36 -8.16
N ARG A 143 -8.09 5.68 -7.94
CA ARG A 143 -9.20 6.35 -7.24
C ARG A 143 -10.52 6.17 -7.98
N ALA A 144 -10.54 6.33 -9.31
CA ALA A 144 -11.73 6.15 -10.12
C ALA A 144 -12.25 4.69 -10.04
N ASP A 145 -11.35 3.70 -10.12
CA ASP A 145 -11.72 2.29 -9.95
C ASP A 145 -12.28 2.02 -8.55
N VAL A 146 -11.64 2.53 -7.50
CA VAL A 146 -12.13 2.35 -6.12
C VAL A 146 -13.50 2.99 -5.93
N ILE A 147 -13.74 4.19 -6.47
CA ILE A 147 -15.07 4.82 -6.43
C ILE A 147 -16.12 3.94 -7.11
N SER A 148 -15.77 3.35 -8.26
CA SER A 148 -16.70 2.48 -9.00
C SER A 148 -17.03 1.19 -8.24
N ASN A 149 -16.14 0.68 -7.39
CA ASN A 149 -16.33 -0.60 -6.67
C ASN A 149 -16.84 -0.42 -5.23
N TYR A 150 -16.50 0.69 -4.57
CA TYR A 150 -16.73 0.90 -3.13
C TYR A 150 -17.44 2.22 -2.79
N GLY A 151 -17.65 3.10 -3.77
CA GLY A 151 -18.25 4.43 -3.57
C GLY A 151 -17.26 5.51 -3.13
N GLU A 152 -17.77 6.73 -2.96
CA GLU A 152 -16.95 7.92 -2.65
C GLU A 152 -16.72 8.16 -1.15
N ASP A 153 -17.40 7.40 -0.29
CA ASP A 153 -17.45 7.66 1.15
C ASP A 153 -16.23 7.16 1.93
N LEU A 154 -15.29 6.49 1.27
CA LEU A 154 -14.05 6.07 1.88
C LEU A 154 -13.13 7.27 2.18
N ASN A 155 -12.51 7.28 3.36
CA ASN A 155 -11.52 8.28 3.74
C ASN A 155 -10.34 8.30 2.74
N ILE A 156 -9.89 7.13 2.26
CA ILE A 156 -8.81 7.06 1.29
C ILE A 156 -9.15 7.72 -0.04
N VAL A 157 -10.42 7.74 -0.46
CA VAL A 157 -10.87 8.45 -1.67
C VAL A 157 -10.75 9.98 -1.50
N ARG A 158 -10.99 10.48 -0.29
CA ARG A 158 -10.82 11.91 0.05
C ARG A 158 -9.35 12.28 0.19
N LEU A 159 -8.56 11.44 0.86
CA LEU A 159 -7.12 11.65 1.02
C LEU A 159 -6.39 11.61 -0.31
N SER A 160 -6.68 10.63 -1.16
CA SER A 160 -6.11 10.53 -2.51
C SER A 160 -6.47 11.76 -3.37
N GLN A 161 -7.68 12.31 -3.23
CA GLN A 161 -8.04 13.57 -3.91
C GLN A 161 -7.21 14.77 -3.40
N ALA A 162 -6.96 14.86 -2.09
CA ALA A 162 -6.22 15.96 -1.50
C ALA A 162 -4.76 16.01 -1.98
N VAL A 163 -4.12 14.86 -2.16
CA VAL A 163 -2.73 14.78 -2.65
C VAL A 163 -2.58 14.96 -4.17
N LEU A 164 -3.70 14.93 -4.89
CA LEU A 164 -3.74 15.19 -6.33
C LEU A 164 -3.81 16.68 -6.69
N LEU A 165 -4.14 17.55 -5.72
CA LEU A 165 -4.14 19.00 -5.88
C LEU A 165 -2.70 19.53 -6.01
#